data_AF-A0A091A1E1-F1
#
_entry.id   AF-A0A091A1E1-F1
#
_cell.length_a   1.000
_cell.length_b   1.000
_cell.length_c   1.000
_cell.angle_alpha   90.00
_cell.angle_beta   90.00
_cell.angle_gamma   90.00
#
_symmetry.space_group_name_H-M   'P 1'
#
loop_
_entity.id
_entity.type
_entity.pdbx_description
1 polymer ?
#
loop_
_entity_poly.entity_id
_entity_poly.type
_entity_poly.pdbx_seq_one_letter_code
_entity_poly.pdbx_strand_id
1 'polypeptide(L)'
;MSSTAPRASMVVDKAFKIAEVDKRIYGSFIEHLGRAVYGGIYEPSHPTADSLGFRSDVKRLIQELNVPIIRYPGGNFVSGYNWEDGVGPVEARPKRLELAWRTVEPNHVGTNEFAAWAKEIGSEVMMAVNLGTRGVDAARNLIEYCNHPGGSYWSDLRRSHGYEQPHRIKTWCLGNEMDGPWQVGQKTPQEYGRIAYETAKAMRLVDPDIELVSCGSSSSSMPTFPEWEAITLDHTYEVADYISLHQYYGNRDNDTANYLARSMDMDHFIRTVIATCDYIKAKKRSKKTMHLSFDEWNVWYHSNQADAQIAPWSIAPPQLEDIYNFEDALLVGSMLITFLRHADRVKMACMAQLVNVIAPIMTENGGRAWKQTIFHPYMHVSKYGRGTSLLPIVDSSVYDAQDFTDVPYLDSAVVYNEAEEELTIFAVNRHLQEALELTCDIRGFEGYRLTQHLVLEHEDLKAVNTADRENVTPHAGGDAVCRDGMVSARLAKASWNVIRLSKRATE
;
A
#
# COMPACT_ATOMS: atom_id res chain seq x y z
N MET A 1 -21.10 -1.93 39.42
CA MET A 1 -19.78 -2.58 39.47
C MET A 1 -18.79 -1.51 39.09
N SER A 2 -17.77 -1.25 39.92
CA SER A 2 -16.73 -0.27 39.62
C SER A 2 -15.96 -0.77 38.40
N SER A 3 -16.25 -0.29 37.19
CA SER A 3 -15.43 -0.63 36.03
C SER A 3 -14.05 -0.02 36.28
N THR A 4 -13.06 -0.88 36.46
CA THR A 4 -11.66 -0.46 36.42
C THR A 4 -11.40 0.08 35.02
N ALA A 5 -10.91 1.31 34.92
CA ALA A 5 -10.54 1.93 33.64
C ALA A 5 -9.73 0.93 32.79
N PRO A 6 -9.98 0.85 31.47
CA PRO A 6 -9.33 -0.13 30.61
C PRO A 6 -7.81 0.08 30.64
N ARG A 7 -7.08 -1.02 30.70
CA ARG A 7 -5.61 -1.03 30.80
C ARG A 7 -5.00 -1.89 29.72
N ALA A 8 -3.83 -1.49 29.28
CA ALA A 8 -2.94 -2.32 28.49
C ALA A 8 -1.50 -2.22 29.03
N SER A 9 -0.78 -3.33 28.96
CA SER A 9 0.65 -3.39 29.24
C SER A 9 1.40 -3.99 28.07
N MET A 10 2.63 -3.52 27.85
CA MET A 10 3.49 -3.98 26.78
C MET A 10 4.93 -4.16 27.28
N VAL A 11 5.60 -5.24 26.88
CA VAL A 11 7.04 -5.41 27.10
C VAL A 11 7.75 -5.35 25.76
N VAL A 12 8.77 -4.51 25.66
CA VAL A 12 9.57 -4.30 24.44
C VAL A 12 11.04 -4.52 24.77
N ASP A 13 11.65 -5.46 24.06
CA ASP A 13 13.08 -5.74 24.16
C ASP A 13 13.70 -5.77 22.75
N LYS A 14 14.88 -5.14 22.61
CA LYS A 14 15.68 -5.14 21.38
C LYS A 14 16.07 -6.55 20.90
N ALA A 15 16.06 -7.54 21.79
CA ALA A 15 16.37 -8.94 21.47
C ALA A 15 15.21 -9.69 20.78
N PHE A 16 13.95 -9.31 21.03
CA PHE A 16 12.79 -9.95 20.42
C PHE A 16 12.46 -9.25 19.09
N LYS A 17 13.18 -9.64 18.04
CA LYS A 17 13.03 -9.09 16.68
C LYS A 17 12.05 -9.93 15.86
N ILE A 18 11.19 -9.28 15.08
CA ILE A 18 10.41 -9.90 14.01
C ILE A 18 11.30 -9.96 12.77
N ALA A 19 11.60 -8.79 12.18
CA ALA A 19 12.49 -8.65 11.03
C ALA A 19 12.84 -7.18 10.77
N GLU A 20 13.85 -6.94 9.94
CA GLU A 20 14.04 -5.64 9.31
C GLU A 20 12.84 -5.30 8.41
N VAL A 21 12.30 -4.11 8.60
CA VAL A 21 11.20 -3.57 7.80
C VAL A 21 11.71 -3.23 6.42
N ASP A 22 11.18 -3.92 5.41
CA ASP A 22 11.42 -3.51 4.02
C ASP A 22 10.66 -2.22 3.75
N LYS A 23 11.37 -1.14 3.35
CA LYS A 23 10.75 0.16 3.09
C LYS A 23 9.57 0.07 2.11
N ARG A 24 9.56 -0.93 1.22
CA ARG A 24 8.53 -1.12 0.20
C ARG A 24 7.16 -1.52 0.77
N ILE A 25 7.03 -1.84 2.07
CA ILE A 25 5.72 -1.93 2.72
C ILE A 25 5.00 -0.57 2.79
N TYR A 26 5.73 0.53 2.57
CA TYR A 26 5.19 1.88 2.46
C TYR A 26 5.02 2.30 1.00
N GLY A 27 4.74 1.34 0.11
CA GLY A 27 4.44 1.61 -1.28
C GLY A 27 3.02 2.16 -1.46
N SER A 28 2.73 2.60 -2.67
CA SER A 28 1.39 2.99 -3.10
C SER A 28 1.17 2.61 -4.56
N PHE A 29 0.09 3.07 -5.15
CA PHE A 29 -0.40 2.57 -6.42
C PHE A 29 -1.01 3.72 -7.23
N ILE A 30 -0.71 3.80 -8.52
CA ILE A 30 -1.39 4.66 -9.50
C ILE A 30 -1.85 3.78 -10.66
N GLU A 31 -3.15 3.75 -10.87
CA GLU A 31 -3.78 3.17 -12.05
C GLU A 31 -4.25 4.26 -13.01
N HIS A 32 -4.33 3.91 -14.29
CA HIS A 32 -5.18 4.64 -15.24
C HIS A 32 -6.67 4.41 -14.94
N LEU A 33 -7.12 5.00 -13.82
CA LEU A 33 -8.46 4.92 -13.27
C LEU A 33 -8.90 6.32 -12.88
N GLY A 34 -10.10 6.72 -13.30
CA GLY A 34 -10.72 7.97 -12.89
C GLY A 34 -9.77 9.17 -13.02
N ARG A 35 -9.57 9.90 -11.92
CA ARG A 35 -8.65 11.05 -11.86
C ARG A 35 -7.30 10.77 -11.20
N ALA A 36 -6.85 9.52 -11.09
CA ALA A 36 -5.53 9.23 -10.51
C ALA A 36 -4.39 9.81 -11.35
N VAL A 37 -4.42 9.55 -12.67
CA VAL A 37 -3.47 10.11 -13.63
C VAL A 37 -3.93 11.50 -14.08
N TYR A 38 -5.02 11.57 -14.83
CA TYR A 38 -5.50 12.80 -15.46
C TYR A 38 -6.34 13.63 -14.49
N GLY A 39 -5.87 14.84 -14.16
CA GLY A 39 -6.44 15.69 -13.10
C GLY A 39 -5.89 15.38 -11.70
N GLY A 40 -5.19 14.24 -11.55
CA GLY A 40 -4.46 13.86 -10.34
C GLY A 40 -2.98 14.22 -10.45
N ILE A 41 -2.12 13.26 -10.75
CA ILE A 41 -0.68 13.53 -10.88
C ILE A 41 -0.34 14.38 -12.11
N TYR A 42 -1.13 14.30 -13.18
CA TYR A 42 -0.89 14.95 -14.46
C TYR A 42 -2.05 15.88 -14.86
N GLU A 43 -1.74 17.17 -14.97
CA GLU A 43 -2.68 18.22 -15.37
C GLU A 43 -1.92 19.40 -15.99
N PRO A 44 -1.59 19.35 -17.30
CA PRO A 44 -0.67 20.30 -17.94
C PRO A 44 -1.11 21.77 -17.87
N SER A 45 -2.41 22.03 -17.76
CA SER A 45 -2.97 23.38 -17.63
C SER A 45 -2.92 23.93 -16.21
N HIS A 46 -2.53 23.12 -15.22
CA HIS A 46 -2.54 23.52 -13.82
C HIS A 46 -1.44 24.53 -13.51
N PRO A 47 -1.67 25.57 -12.67
CA PRO A 47 -0.65 26.58 -12.35
C PRO A 47 0.63 26.03 -11.70
N THR A 48 0.58 24.84 -11.11
CA THR A 48 1.73 24.15 -10.49
C THR A 48 2.33 23.06 -11.38
N ALA A 49 1.82 22.87 -12.60
CA ALA A 49 2.35 21.87 -13.52
C ALA A 49 3.81 22.18 -13.86
N ASP A 50 4.64 21.14 -13.87
CA ASP A 50 6.01 21.24 -14.34
C ASP A 50 6.08 21.23 -15.89
N SER A 51 7.29 21.21 -16.43
CA SER A 51 7.52 21.15 -17.88
C SER A 51 7.00 19.88 -18.56
N LEU A 52 6.75 18.82 -17.80
CA LEU A 52 6.19 17.55 -18.27
C LEU A 52 4.68 17.45 -18.02
N GLY A 53 4.04 18.47 -17.43
CA GLY A 53 2.61 18.51 -17.15
C GLY A 53 2.19 17.89 -15.81
N PHE A 54 3.15 17.47 -14.96
CA PHE A 54 2.85 16.89 -13.66
C PHE A 54 2.72 17.96 -12.57
N ARG A 55 1.75 17.79 -11.67
CA ARG A 55 1.41 18.73 -10.61
C ARG A 55 2.46 18.76 -9.48
N SER A 56 3.18 19.88 -9.33
CA SER A 56 4.24 20.03 -8.31
C SER A 56 3.73 20.06 -6.87
N ASP A 57 2.49 20.51 -6.66
CA ASP A 57 1.83 20.45 -5.35
C ASP A 57 1.50 19.02 -4.92
N VAL A 58 1.06 18.17 -5.85
CA VAL A 58 0.84 16.74 -5.61
C VAL A 58 2.15 16.02 -5.34
N LYS A 59 3.22 16.31 -6.09
CA LYS A 59 4.57 15.76 -5.85
C LYS A 59 5.05 16.00 -4.41
N ARG A 60 4.87 17.21 -3.88
CA ARG A 60 5.27 17.55 -2.50
C ARG A 60 4.52 16.72 -1.46
N LEU A 61 3.21 16.49 -1.66
CA LEU A 61 2.43 15.65 -0.76
C LEU A 61 2.90 14.18 -0.80
N ILE A 62 3.23 13.66 -1.98
CA ILE A 62 3.76 12.29 -2.12
C ILE A 62 5.15 12.17 -1.47
N GLN A 63 6.03 13.16 -1.66
CA GLN A 63 7.32 13.21 -0.99
C GLN A 63 7.18 13.30 0.53
N GLU A 64 6.15 14.01 1.01
CA GLU A 64 5.83 14.04 2.44
C GLU A 64 5.40 12.67 2.98
N LEU A 65 4.72 11.83 2.18
CA LEU A 65 4.39 10.45 2.52
C LEU A 65 5.61 9.50 2.47
N ASN A 66 6.71 9.91 1.82
CA ASN A 66 7.95 9.12 1.67
C ASN A 66 7.72 7.75 1.02
N VAL A 67 6.92 7.72 -0.06
CA VAL A 67 6.54 6.51 -0.81
C VAL A 67 7.75 5.98 -1.61
N PRO A 68 8.32 4.80 -1.30
CA PRO A 68 9.53 4.32 -1.94
C PRO A 68 9.28 3.54 -3.24
N ILE A 69 8.07 3.02 -3.46
CA ILE A 69 7.70 2.28 -4.67
C ILE A 69 6.23 2.53 -5.03
N ILE A 70 5.93 2.68 -6.32
CA ILE A 70 4.56 2.88 -6.82
C ILE A 70 4.25 1.83 -7.89
N ARG A 71 3.17 1.06 -7.68
CA ARG A 71 2.62 0.14 -8.68
C ARG A 71 1.99 0.90 -9.85
N TYR A 72 2.16 0.42 -11.09
CA TYR A 72 1.69 1.06 -12.33
C TYR A 72 1.71 0.06 -13.51
N PRO A 73 0.91 0.20 -14.60
CA PRO A 73 -0.15 1.18 -14.87
C PRO A 73 -1.51 0.78 -14.33
N GLY A 74 -1.59 -0.33 -13.59
CA GLY A 74 -2.85 -0.69 -13.01
C GLY A 74 -2.88 -1.98 -12.24
N GLY A 75 -4.12 -2.19 -11.79
CA GLY A 75 -4.77 -3.44 -11.53
C GLY A 75 -5.59 -3.76 -12.77
N ASN A 76 -6.91 -3.57 -12.76
CA ASN A 76 -7.78 -4.03 -13.84
C ASN A 76 -7.43 -3.44 -15.23
N PHE A 77 -7.01 -2.17 -15.29
CA PHE A 77 -6.60 -1.46 -16.51
C PHE A 77 -5.57 -2.25 -17.35
N VAL A 78 -4.56 -2.83 -16.69
CA VAL A 78 -3.41 -3.42 -17.40
C VAL A 78 -3.82 -4.62 -18.24
N SER A 79 -4.89 -5.32 -17.86
CA SER A 79 -5.35 -6.55 -18.52
C SER A 79 -5.92 -6.33 -19.92
N GLY A 80 -6.26 -5.09 -20.28
CA GLY A 80 -6.66 -4.67 -21.63
C GLY A 80 -5.67 -3.76 -22.34
N TYR A 81 -4.54 -3.43 -21.70
CA TYR A 81 -3.64 -2.36 -22.14
C TYR A 81 -2.52 -2.83 -23.09
N ASN A 82 -2.23 -2.04 -24.13
CA ASN A 82 -1.03 -2.20 -24.95
C ASN A 82 -0.01 -1.11 -24.59
N TRP A 83 1.11 -1.49 -24.01
CA TRP A 83 2.12 -0.53 -23.54
C TRP A 83 2.69 0.35 -24.65
N GLU A 84 2.71 -0.15 -25.89
CA GLU A 84 3.18 0.59 -27.08
C GLU A 84 2.27 1.79 -27.39
N ASP A 85 0.99 1.74 -27.02
CA ASP A 85 0.04 2.85 -27.22
C ASP A 85 0.43 4.06 -26.34
N GLY A 86 1.21 3.87 -25.27
CA GLY A 86 1.65 4.91 -24.34
C GLY A 86 3.09 5.39 -24.49
N VAL A 87 3.76 5.11 -25.62
CA VAL A 87 5.14 5.56 -25.87
C VAL A 87 5.27 6.26 -27.22
N GLY A 88 6.40 6.94 -27.45
CA GLY A 88 6.62 7.74 -28.67
C GLY A 88 5.94 9.10 -28.63
N PRO A 89 5.90 9.82 -29.76
CA PRO A 89 5.30 11.16 -29.83
C PRO A 89 3.82 11.14 -29.43
N VAL A 90 3.42 12.02 -28.52
CA VAL A 90 2.07 12.03 -27.91
C VAL A 90 0.97 12.18 -28.96
N GLU A 91 1.21 12.97 -30.00
CA GLU A 91 0.29 13.20 -31.11
C GLU A 91 0.01 11.96 -31.97
N ALA A 92 0.88 10.95 -31.92
CA ALA A 92 0.72 9.69 -32.64
C ALA A 92 0.07 8.59 -31.78
N ARG A 93 -0.12 8.83 -30.48
CA ARG A 93 -0.67 7.85 -29.54
C ARG A 93 -2.19 7.70 -29.76
N PRO A 94 -2.72 6.46 -29.84
CA PRO A 94 -4.14 6.26 -30.08
C PRO A 94 -4.95 6.45 -28.79
N LYS A 95 -6.16 7.00 -28.94
CA LYS A 95 -7.18 6.88 -27.90
C LYS A 95 -7.74 5.46 -27.89
N ARG A 96 -7.93 4.87 -26.71
CA ARG A 96 -8.48 3.52 -26.55
C ARG A 96 -9.72 3.52 -25.69
N LEU A 97 -10.64 2.60 -25.98
CA LEU A 97 -11.66 2.23 -25.00
C LEU A 97 -10.98 1.39 -23.93
N GLU A 98 -11.00 1.89 -22.71
CA GLU A 98 -10.53 1.20 -21.53
C GLU A 98 -11.75 0.46 -20.93
N LEU A 99 -11.64 -0.86 -20.81
CA LEU A 99 -12.81 -1.73 -20.58
C LEU A 99 -13.13 -1.96 -19.11
N ALA A 100 -12.14 -1.94 -18.21
CA ALA A 100 -12.33 -2.22 -16.80
C ALA A 100 -13.16 -1.13 -16.12
N TRP A 101 -12.85 0.12 -16.42
CA TRP A 101 -13.50 1.31 -15.85
C TRP A 101 -14.46 1.98 -16.82
N ARG A 102 -14.58 1.41 -18.03
CA ARG A 102 -15.46 1.90 -19.11
C ARG A 102 -15.17 3.35 -19.43
N THR A 103 -13.91 3.69 -19.65
CA THR A 103 -13.47 5.06 -19.96
C THR A 103 -12.81 5.13 -21.34
N VAL A 104 -12.48 6.35 -21.78
CA VAL A 104 -11.58 6.56 -22.93
C VAL A 104 -10.21 6.93 -22.39
N GLU A 105 -9.21 6.08 -22.64
CA GLU A 105 -7.80 6.34 -22.29
C GLU A 105 -7.13 7.12 -23.44
N PRO A 106 -6.68 8.37 -23.20
CA PRO A 106 -6.03 9.18 -24.23
C PRO A 106 -4.55 8.84 -24.46
N ASN A 107 -3.90 8.09 -23.56
CA ASN A 107 -2.49 7.69 -23.59
C ASN A 107 -1.49 8.86 -23.57
N HIS A 108 -1.86 10.02 -23.02
CA HIS A 108 -0.93 11.15 -22.91
C HIS A 108 0.20 10.88 -21.91
N VAL A 109 -0.09 10.11 -20.86
CA VAL A 109 0.92 9.58 -19.93
C VAL A 109 1.06 8.10 -20.19
N GLY A 110 2.27 7.62 -20.39
CA GLY A 110 2.56 6.19 -20.42
C GLY A 110 3.85 5.85 -19.68
N THR A 111 4.45 4.73 -20.07
CA THR A 111 5.60 4.12 -19.37
C THR A 111 6.73 5.12 -19.12
N ASN A 112 7.06 5.92 -20.13
CA ASN A 112 8.18 6.85 -20.11
C ASN A 112 7.94 8.03 -19.17
N GLU A 113 6.79 8.70 -19.33
CA GLU A 113 6.45 9.87 -18.53
C GLU A 113 6.30 9.48 -17.06
N PHE A 114 5.67 8.34 -16.77
CA PHE A 114 5.52 7.83 -15.41
C PHE A 114 6.85 7.45 -14.76
N ALA A 115 7.73 6.75 -15.48
CA ALA A 115 9.05 6.37 -14.96
C ALA A 115 9.92 7.59 -14.63
N ALA A 116 9.89 8.63 -15.48
CA ALA A 116 10.58 9.88 -15.20
C ALA A 116 9.99 10.62 -13.99
N TRP A 117 8.66 10.70 -13.91
CA TRP A 117 7.96 11.31 -12.78
C TRP A 117 8.26 10.60 -11.47
N ALA A 118 8.17 9.27 -11.44
CA ALA A 118 8.48 8.46 -10.26
C ALA A 118 9.92 8.67 -9.78
N LYS A 119 10.89 8.68 -10.70
CA LYS A 119 12.28 8.96 -10.39
C LYS A 119 12.48 10.35 -9.77
N GLU A 120 11.79 11.37 -10.28
CA GLU A 120 11.89 12.74 -9.77
C GLU A 120 11.39 12.87 -8.33
N ILE A 121 10.32 12.16 -7.97
CA ILE A 121 9.79 12.17 -6.60
C ILE A 121 10.52 11.21 -5.65
N GLY A 122 11.51 10.45 -6.16
CA GLY A 122 12.30 9.51 -5.37
C GLY A 122 11.65 8.15 -5.15
N SER A 123 10.69 7.76 -6.00
CA SER A 123 10.00 6.47 -5.95
C SER A 123 10.47 5.54 -7.05
N GLU A 124 10.57 4.25 -6.72
CA GLU A 124 10.74 3.18 -7.70
C GLU A 124 9.39 2.84 -8.36
N VAL A 125 9.42 2.20 -9.53
CA VAL A 125 8.21 1.71 -10.21
C VAL A 125 8.10 0.20 -10.03
N MET A 126 6.91 -0.26 -9.65
CA MET A 126 6.50 -1.66 -9.72
C MET A 126 5.59 -1.85 -10.93
N MET A 127 6.15 -2.38 -12.02
CA MET A 127 5.48 -2.37 -13.33
C MET A 127 4.66 -3.64 -13.57
N ALA A 128 3.37 -3.50 -13.87
CA ALA A 128 2.52 -4.61 -14.27
C ALA A 128 2.56 -4.85 -15.78
N VAL A 129 2.61 -6.11 -16.19
CA VAL A 129 2.51 -6.52 -17.61
C VAL A 129 1.12 -7.06 -17.92
N ASN A 130 0.61 -6.82 -19.12
CA ASN A 130 -0.69 -7.34 -19.54
C ASN A 130 -0.63 -8.87 -19.77
N LEU A 131 -1.31 -9.63 -18.92
CA LEU A 131 -1.57 -11.07 -19.11
C LEU A 131 -3.07 -11.39 -19.34
N GLY A 132 -3.92 -10.38 -19.51
CA GLY A 132 -5.32 -10.53 -19.88
C GLY A 132 -5.46 -10.82 -21.38
N THR A 133 -5.31 -9.78 -22.19
CA THR A 133 -5.38 -9.84 -23.66
C THR A 133 -4.03 -10.07 -24.35
N ARG A 134 -2.92 -10.01 -23.60
CA ARG A 134 -1.56 -10.25 -24.11
C ARG A 134 -0.85 -11.36 -23.32
N GLY A 135 0.48 -11.43 -23.40
CA GLY A 135 1.26 -12.51 -22.81
C GLY A 135 2.76 -12.34 -23.01
N VAL A 136 3.46 -13.47 -23.08
CA VAL A 136 4.93 -13.59 -23.03
C VAL A 136 5.67 -12.59 -23.94
N ASP A 137 5.30 -12.48 -25.22
CA ASP A 137 6.03 -11.65 -26.19
C ASP A 137 5.94 -10.15 -25.83
N ALA A 138 4.75 -9.68 -25.47
CA ALA A 138 4.54 -8.30 -25.06
C ALA A 138 5.35 -7.95 -23.81
N ALA A 139 5.39 -8.86 -22.83
CA ALA A 139 6.09 -8.66 -21.57
C ALA A 139 7.61 -8.61 -21.77
N ARG A 140 8.21 -9.53 -22.53
CA ARG A 140 9.66 -9.51 -22.80
C ARG A 140 10.07 -8.26 -23.59
N ASN A 141 9.24 -7.81 -24.53
CA ASN A 141 9.49 -6.61 -25.33
C ASN A 141 9.45 -5.35 -24.46
N LEU A 142 8.51 -5.26 -23.51
CA LEU A 142 8.44 -4.14 -22.57
C LEU A 142 9.66 -4.09 -21.63
N ILE A 143 10.14 -5.23 -21.14
CA ILE A 143 11.39 -5.25 -20.35
C ILE A 143 12.59 -4.85 -21.19
N GLU A 144 12.71 -5.35 -22.42
CA GLU A 144 13.80 -4.95 -23.30
C GLU A 144 13.78 -3.44 -23.53
N TYR A 145 12.59 -2.89 -23.81
CA TYR A 145 12.38 -1.44 -23.94
C TYR A 145 12.81 -0.69 -22.67
N CYS A 146 12.37 -1.11 -21.48
CA CYS A 146 12.63 -0.41 -20.22
C CYS A 146 14.05 -0.57 -19.67
N ASN A 147 14.64 -1.76 -19.76
CA ASN A 147 15.82 -2.13 -18.98
C ASN A 147 17.07 -2.39 -19.83
N HIS A 148 16.94 -2.81 -21.10
CA HIS A 148 18.10 -3.13 -21.91
C HIS A 148 18.87 -1.86 -22.31
N PRO A 149 20.21 -1.80 -22.21
CA PRO A 149 20.96 -0.56 -22.40
C PRO A 149 20.82 0.08 -23.79
N GLY A 150 20.89 -0.71 -24.86
CA GLY A 150 20.88 -0.23 -26.25
C GLY A 150 21.37 -1.31 -27.23
N GLY A 151 21.26 -1.06 -28.53
CA GLY A 151 21.74 -1.97 -29.58
C GLY A 151 20.76 -3.08 -29.96
N SER A 152 19.53 -3.00 -29.47
CA SER A 152 18.40 -3.85 -29.86
C SER A 152 17.22 -2.98 -30.28
N TYR A 153 16.26 -3.54 -31.03
CA TYR A 153 15.12 -2.76 -31.54
C TYR A 153 14.37 -2.02 -30.43
N TRP A 154 13.99 -2.70 -29.34
CA TRP A 154 13.17 -2.08 -28.30
C TRP A 154 13.96 -1.09 -27.43
N SER A 155 15.22 -1.39 -27.14
CA SER A 155 16.07 -0.48 -26.37
C SER A 155 16.41 0.79 -27.16
N ASP A 156 16.72 0.67 -28.45
CA ASP A 156 16.98 1.82 -29.31
C ASP A 156 15.68 2.59 -29.62
N LEU A 157 14.52 1.94 -29.62
CA LEU A 157 13.23 2.62 -29.69
C LEU A 157 13.01 3.53 -28.47
N ARG A 158 13.29 3.05 -27.24
CA ARG A 158 13.23 3.88 -26.02
C ARG A 158 14.13 5.11 -26.16
N ARG A 159 15.35 4.93 -26.63
CA ARG A 159 16.32 6.02 -26.86
C ARG A 159 15.80 7.03 -27.88
N SER A 160 15.22 6.55 -28.98
CA SER A 160 14.59 7.38 -30.01
C SER A 160 13.42 8.20 -29.48
N HIS A 161 12.75 7.73 -28.42
CA HIS A 161 11.67 8.45 -27.73
C HIS A 161 12.20 9.48 -26.71
N GLY A 162 13.51 9.72 -26.65
CA GLY A 162 14.14 10.72 -25.77
C GLY A 162 14.66 10.20 -24.44
N TYR A 163 14.61 8.88 -24.20
CA TYR A 163 15.02 8.25 -22.94
C TYR A 163 16.27 7.41 -23.16
N GLU A 164 17.42 8.10 -23.16
CA GLU A 164 18.72 7.48 -23.49
C GLU A 164 19.08 6.34 -22.52
N GLN A 165 18.99 6.62 -21.22
CA GLN A 165 19.29 5.63 -20.18
C GLN A 165 18.09 4.70 -19.95
N PRO A 166 18.32 3.40 -19.67
CA PRO A 166 17.25 2.50 -19.27
C PRO A 166 16.60 2.97 -17.96
N HIS A 167 15.30 2.72 -17.83
CA HIS A 167 14.52 2.97 -16.61
C HIS A 167 14.96 2.08 -15.46
N ARG A 168 15.48 0.88 -15.76
CA ARG A 168 15.96 -0.12 -14.78
C ARG A 168 14.91 -0.48 -13.73
N ILE A 169 13.69 -0.77 -14.21
CA ILE A 169 12.58 -1.17 -13.35
C ILE A 169 12.90 -2.54 -12.74
N LYS A 170 12.96 -2.61 -11.42
CA LYS A 170 13.37 -3.80 -10.67
C LYS A 170 12.22 -4.79 -10.48
N THR A 171 11.06 -4.32 -10.03
CA THR A 171 9.94 -5.17 -9.61
C THR A 171 8.83 -5.15 -10.65
N TRP A 172 8.33 -6.34 -11.03
CA TRP A 172 7.29 -6.48 -12.04
C TRP A 172 6.14 -7.39 -11.60
N CYS A 173 4.90 -6.98 -11.83
CA CYS A 173 3.71 -7.83 -11.64
C CYS A 173 3.43 -8.65 -12.90
N LEU A 174 3.24 -9.95 -12.73
CA LEU A 174 2.83 -10.87 -13.80
C LEU A 174 1.31 -10.79 -13.98
N GLY A 175 0.82 -9.72 -14.60
CA GLY A 175 -0.61 -9.46 -14.73
C GLY A 175 -1.18 -8.66 -13.55
N ASN A 176 -2.48 -8.85 -13.36
CA ASN A 176 -3.25 -8.42 -12.19
C ASN A 176 -4.00 -9.65 -11.61
N GLU A 177 -4.89 -9.45 -10.64
CA GLU A 177 -5.93 -10.39 -10.20
C GLU A 177 -6.70 -11.02 -11.37
N MET A 178 -6.27 -12.20 -11.83
CA MET A 178 -6.90 -12.89 -12.97
C MET A 178 -8.03 -13.85 -12.55
N ASP A 179 -8.32 -13.98 -11.26
CA ASP A 179 -9.32 -14.90 -10.70
C ASP A 179 -10.74 -14.32 -10.71
N GLY A 180 -10.86 -12.99 -10.59
CA GLY A 180 -12.14 -12.28 -10.59
C GLY A 180 -12.91 -12.39 -11.93
N PRO A 181 -14.22 -12.73 -11.92
CA PRO A 181 -15.03 -12.82 -13.15
C PRO A 181 -15.26 -11.48 -13.87
N TRP A 182 -14.99 -10.35 -13.22
CA TRP A 182 -15.03 -9.02 -13.83
C TRP A 182 -13.79 -8.70 -14.67
N GLN A 183 -12.70 -9.46 -14.49
CA GLN A 183 -11.42 -9.12 -15.07
C GLN A 183 -11.37 -9.43 -16.58
N VAL A 184 -10.86 -8.47 -17.37
CA VAL A 184 -10.65 -8.69 -18.80
C VAL A 184 -9.64 -9.82 -19.00
N GLY A 185 -10.06 -10.88 -19.68
CA GLY A 185 -9.20 -12.05 -19.93
C GLY A 185 -8.97 -12.92 -18.70
N GLN A 186 -9.90 -12.93 -17.74
CA GLN A 186 -9.99 -13.83 -16.59
C GLN A 186 -9.49 -15.24 -16.93
N LYS A 187 -8.82 -15.87 -15.95
CA LYS A 187 -8.20 -17.19 -16.10
C LYS A 187 -8.51 -18.08 -14.92
N THR A 188 -8.55 -19.38 -15.17
CA THR A 188 -8.42 -20.39 -14.12
C THR A 188 -7.01 -20.33 -13.49
N PRO A 189 -6.80 -20.86 -12.27
CA PRO A 189 -5.48 -20.86 -11.65
C PRO A 189 -4.44 -21.65 -12.46
N GLN A 190 -4.84 -22.70 -13.19
CA GLN A 190 -3.95 -23.44 -14.09
C GLN A 190 -3.53 -22.61 -15.31
N GLU A 191 -4.48 -21.93 -15.96
CA GLU A 191 -4.19 -21.07 -17.09
C GLU A 191 -3.29 -19.91 -16.69
N TYR A 192 -3.60 -19.24 -15.57
CA TYR A 192 -2.79 -18.16 -15.02
C TYR A 192 -1.39 -18.66 -14.64
N GLY A 193 -1.29 -19.72 -13.83
CA GLY A 193 0.01 -20.27 -13.41
C GLY A 193 0.90 -20.63 -14.59
N ARG A 194 0.33 -21.19 -15.67
CA ARG A 194 1.08 -21.51 -16.89
C ARG A 194 1.57 -20.26 -17.64
N ILE A 195 0.72 -19.27 -17.89
CA ILE A 195 1.14 -18.06 -18.61
C ILE A 195 2.11 -17.22 -17.78
N ALA A 196 1.88 -17.09 -16.47
CA ALA A 196 2.76 -16.37 -15.56
C ALA A 196 4.16 -17.01 -15.53
N TYR A 197 4.25 -18.35 -15.48
CA TYR A 197 5.53 -19.05 -15.50
C TYR A 197 6.34 -18.82 -16.78
N GLU A 198 5.73 -18.96 -17.97
CA GLU A 198 6.46 -18.75 -19.23
C GLU A 198 6.83 -17.28 -19.44
N THR A 199 5.97 -16.36 -19.00
CA THR A 199 6.24 -14.92 -19.04
C THR A 199 7.43 -14.59 -18.13
N ALA A 200 7.42 -15.06 -16.89
CA ALA A 200 8.50 -14.87 -15.92
C ALA A 200 9.86 -15.35 -16.43
N LYS A 201 9.90 -16.52 -17.07
CA LYS A 201 11.13 -17.05 -17.69
C LYS A 201 11.64 -16.14 -18.80
N ALA A 202 10.78 -15.75 -19.74
CA ALA A 202 11.18 -14.89 -20.85
C ALA A 202 11.68 -13.52 -20.35
N MET A 203 11.00 -12.95 -19.37
CA MET A 203 11.38 -11.69 -18.71
C MET A 203 12.79 -11.80 -18.08
N ARG A 204 13.05 -12.85 -17.29
CA ARG A 204 14.37 -13.07 -16.66
C ARG A 204 15.50 -13.39 -17.65
N LEU A 205 15.18 -13.92 -18.84
CA LEU A 205 16.19 -14.12 -19.88
C LEU A 205 16.62 -12.80 -20.54
N VAL A 206 15.75 -11.78 -20.51
CA VAL A 206 16.10 -10.41 -20.94
C VAL A 206 16.87 -9.69 -19.85
N ASP A 207 16.39 -9.75 -18.60
CA ASP A 207 17.01 -9.13 -17.44
C ASP A 207 16.93 -10.05 -16.22
N PRO A 208 18.03 -10.77 -15.87
CA PRO A 208 18.02 -11.73 -14.78
C PRO A 208 17.91 -11.09 -13.39
N ASP A 209 18.18 -9.78 -13.29
CA ASP A 209 18.21 -9.06 -12.03
C ASP A 209 16.82 -8.60 -11.57
N ILE A 210 15.76 -8.76 -12.37
CA ILE A 210 14.41 -8.36 -11.95
C ILE A 210 13.85 -9.23 -10.81
N GLU A 211 12.87 -8.67 -10.11
CA GLU A 211 11.99 -9.34 -9.16
C GLU A 211 10.58 -9.44 -9.74
N LEU A 212 9.92 -10.57 -9.50
CA LEU A 212 8.62 -10.89 -10.10
C LEU A 212 7.56 -11.20 -9.03
N VAL A 213 6.39 -10.60 -9.20
CA VAL A 213 5.20 -10.81 -8.36
C VAL A 213 4.19 -11.64 -9.13
N SER A 214 3.91 -12.85 -8.63
CA SER A 214 2.77 -13.67 -9.06
C SER A 214 1.51 -13.10 -8.40
N CYS A 215 0.38 -13.07 -9.10
CA CYS A 215 -0.87 -12.51 -8.58
C CYS A 215 -1.62 -13.55 -7.74
N GLY A 216 -1.92 -13.20 -6.49
CA GLY A 216 -2.85 -13.96 -5.64
C GLY A 216 -4.30 -13.64 -5.97
N SER A 217 -5.21 -14.11 -5.11
CA SER A 217 -6.64 -13.88 -5.27
C SER A 217 -7.04 -12.42 -5.06
N SER A 218 -8.11 -11.98 -5.73
CA SER A 218 -8.72 -10.64 -5.57
C SER A 218 -9.15 -10.30 -4.14
N SER A 219 -9.47 -11.29 -3.32
CA SER A 219 -9.77 -11.12 -1.90
C SER A 219 -9.80 -12.47 -1.18
N SER A 220 -9.78 -12.44 0.15
CA SER A 220 -9.99 -13.63 1.00
C SER A 220 -11.39 -14.24 0.85
N SER A 221 -12.36 -13.52 0.29
CA SER A 221 -13.73 -14.00 0.06
C SER A 221 -13.91 -14.72 -1.28
N MET A 222 -12.88 -14.78 -2.13
CA MET A 222 -12.97 -15.47 -3.42
C MET A 222 -13.20 -16.98 -3.21
N PRO A 223 -14.11 -17.63 -3.95
CA PRO A 223 -14.34 -19.08 -3.81
C PRO A 223 -13.10 -19.94 -4.09
N THR A 224 -12.13 -19.39 -4.84
CA THR A 224 -10.85 -20.03 -5.16
C THR A 224 -9.78 -19.81 -4.11
N PHE A 225 -9.99 -18.96 -3.10
CA PHE A 225 -9.02 -18.73 -2.03
C PHE A 225 -9.03 -19.88 -1.00
N PRO A 226 -7.88 -20.39 -0.52
CA PRO A 226 -6.50 -20.11 -0.92
C PRO A 226 -5.94 -21.10 -1.97
N GLU A 227 -6.81 -21.84 -2.66
CA GLU A 227 -6.43 -22.83 -3.67
C GLU A 227 -5.77 -22.17 -4.89
N TRP A 228 -6.18 -20.95 -5.24
CA TRP A 228 -5.59 -20.12 -6.29
C TRP A 228 -4.09 -19.95 -6.07
N GLU A 229 -3.67 -19.47 -4.89
CA GLU A 229 -2.27 -19.27 -4.54
C GLU A 229 -1.51 -20.60 -4.60
N ALA A 230 -2.10 -21.67 -4.07
CA ALA A 230 -1.44 -22.99 -4.05
C ALA A 230 -1.15 -23.50 -5.47
N ILE A 231 -2.13 -23.44 -6.37
CA ILE A 231 -1.99 -23.93 -7.75
C ILE A 231 -1.02 -23.04 -8.55
N THR A 232 -1.19 -21.72 -8.44
CA THR A 232 -0.41 -20.76 -9.23
C THR A 232 1.05 -20.78 -8.79
N LEU A 233 1.32 -20.81 -7.49
CA LEU A 233 2.67 -20.99 -6.96
C LEU A 233 3.25 -22.36 -7.31
N ASP A 234 2.46 -23.44 -7.40
CA ASP A 234 2.99 -24.71 -7.89
C ASP A 234 3.55 -24.60 -9.32
N HIS A 235 3.07 -23.66 -10.14
CA HIS A 235 3.69 -23.33 -11.41
C HIS A 235 4.85 -22.35 -11.26
N THR A 236 4.68 -21.27 -10.49
CA THR A 236 5.57 -20.09 -10.54
C THR A 236 6.65 -20.07 -9.45
N TYR A 237 6.67 -21.03 -8.51
CA TYR A 237 7.50 -20.95 -7.30
C TYR A 237 8.96 -20.60 -7.56
N GLU A 238 9.59 -21.22 -8.55
CA GLU A 238 11.03 -21.03 -8.82
C GLU A 238 11.33 -19.72 -9.57
N VAL A 239 10.34 -19.14 -10.24
CA VAL A 239 10.54 -17.96 -11.11
C VAL A 239 10.03 -16.64 -10.51
N ALA A 240 9.01 -16.71 -9.63
CA ALA A 240 8.49 -15.56 -8.88
C ALA A 240 9.20 -15.39 -7.52
N ASP A 241 9.27 -14.16 -7.02
CA ASP A 241 9.88 -13.82 -5.72
C ASP A 241 8.82 -13.46 -4.68
N TYR A 242 7.66 -13.00 -5.16
CA TYR A 242 6.51 -12.61 -4.34
C TYR A 242 5.21 -13.21 -4.86
N ILE A 243 4.25 -13.39 -3.96
CA ILE A 243 2.81 -13.58 -4.27
C ILE A 243 2.05 -12.34 -3.80
N SER A 244 1.10 -11.84 -4.59
CA SER A 244 0.31 -10.69 -4.22
C SER A 244 -0.90 -11.02 -3.33
N LEU A 245 -1.36 -10.06 -2.54
CA LEU A 245 -2.58 -10.11 -1.73
C LEU A 245 -3.33 -8.78 -1.87
N HIS A 246 -4.65 -8.86 -1.86
CA HIS A 246 -5.51 -7.70 -2.05
C HIS A 246 -6.63 -7.69 -1.02
N GLN A 247 -6.85 -6.56 -0.35
CA GLN A 247 -7.88 -6.45 0.68
C GLN A 247 -8.40 -5.02 0.83
N TYR A 248 -9.71 -4.89 0.72
CA TYR A 248 -10.41 -3.66 1.01
C TYR A 248 -11.40 -3.87 2.16
N TYR A 249 -11.52 -2.87 3.04
CA TYR A 249 -12.51 -2.87 4.12
C TYR A 249 -13.46 -1.69 3.99
N GLY A 250 -14.64 -1.80 4.60
CA GLY A 250 -15.60 -0.70 4.68
C GLY A 250 -16.61 -0.90 5.79
N ASN A 251 -17.27 0.18 6.19
CA ASN A 251 -18.21 0.19 7.32
C ASN A 251 -19.66 0.37 6.86
N ARG A 252 -20.15 -0.56 6.00
CA ARG A 252 -21.49 -0.48 5.41
C ARG A 252 -22.63 -0.64 6.42
N ASP A 253 -22.37 -1.40 7.49
CA ASP A 253 -23.33 -1.63 8.58
C ASP A 253 -23.29 -0.53 9.65
N ASN A 254 -22.37 0.45 9.51
CA ASN A 254 -22.16 1.53 10.46
C ASN A 254 -21.89 1.05 11.90
N ASP A 255 -21.12 -0.04 12.03
CA ASP A 255 -20.65 -0.61 13.29
C ASP A 255 -19.14 -0.37 13.42
N THR A 256 -18.77 0.73 14.07
CA THR A 256 -17.36 1.11 14.27
C THR A 256 -16.59 0.06 15.09
N ALA A 257 -17.21 -0.59 16.08
CA ALA A 257 -16.51 -1.54 16.94
C ALA A 257 -16.08 -2.79 16.14
N ASN A 258 -16.96 -3.30 15.28
CA ASN A 258 -16.66 -4.38 14.35
C ASN A 258 -15.69 -3.93 13.24
N TYR A 259 -15.88 -2.71 12.72
CA TYR A 259 -15.03 -2.16 11.67
C TYR A 259 -13.56 -2.03 12.11
N LEU A 260 -13.29 -1.49 13.31
CA LEU A 260 -11.93 -1.36 13.84
C LEU A 260 -11.28 -2.72 14.17
N ALA A 261 -12.06 -3.79 14.28
CA ALA A 261 -11.57 -5.16 14.49
C ALA A 261 -11.12 -5.84 13.18
N ARG A 262 -11.42 -5.28 11.99
CA ARG A 262 -11.11 -5.89 10.69
C ARG A 262 -9.62 -6.13 10.44
N SER A 263 -8.70 -5.46 11.15
CA SER A 263 -7.27 -5.79 11.04
C SER A 263 -6.91 -7.18 11.61
N MET A 264 -7.78 -7.82 12.40
CA MET A 264 -7.63 -9.22 12.81
C MET A 264 -7.91 -10.19 11.65
N ASP A 265 -8.90 -9.88 10.80
CA ASP A 265 -9.12 -10.60 9.54
C ASP A 265 -7.90 -10.46 8.62
N MET A 266 -7.33 -9.26 8.52
CA MET A 266 -6.10 -9.03 7.75
C MET A 266 -4.90 -9.85 8.27
N ASP A 267 -4.71 -9.94 9.59
CA ASP A 267 -3.68 -10.80 10.19
C ASP A 267 -3.89 -12.28 9.81
N HIS A 268 -5.14 -12.75 9.90
CA HIS A 268 -5.51 -14.12 9.50
C HIS A 268 -5.27 -14.37 8.02
N PHE A 269 -5.62 -13.43 7.15
CA PHE A 269 -5.42 -13.50 5.71
C PHE A 269 -3.93 -13.64 5.37
N ILE A 270 -3.08 -12.78 5.94
CA ILE A 270 -1.63 -12.84 5.75
C ILE A 270 -1.06 -14.20 6.19
N ARG A 271 -1.46 -14.69 7.37
CA ARG A 271 -1.02 -16.00 7.88
C ARG A 271 -1.45 -17.16 6.98
N THR A 272 -2.65 -17.09 6.42
CA THR A 272 -3.16 -18.11 5.49
C THR A 272 -2.29 -18.17 4.23
N VAL A 273 -1.96 -17.02 3.63
CA VAL A 273 -1.11 -17.00 2.43
C VAL A 273 0.34 -17.38 2.75
N ILE A 274 0.87 -17.00 3.92
CA ILE A 274 2.17 -17.49 4.42
C ILE A 274 2.19 -19.01 4.49
N ALA A 275 1.16 -19.62 5.09
CA ALA A 275 1.06 -21.08 5.20
C ALA A 275 0.99 -21.75 3.83
N THR A 276 0.23 -21.20 2.87
CA THR A 276 0.18 -21.69 1.49
C THR A 276 1.54 -21.60 0.80
N CYS A 277 2.25 -20.48 0.95
CA CYS A 277 3.61 -20.33 0.43
C CYS A 277 4.58 -21.38 0.99
N ASP A 278 4.50 -21.64 2.30
CA ASP A 278 5.39 -22.58 2.98
C ASP A 278 5.06 -24.04 2.65
N TYR A 279 3.78 -24.34 2.41
CA TYR A 279 3.35 -25.62 1.84
C TYR A 279 3.99 -25.86 0.47
N ILE A 280 3.91 -24.88 -0.45
CA ILE A 280 4.51 -25.03 -1.78
C ILE A 280 6.03 -25.07 -1.71
N LYS A 281 6.66 -24.30 -0.81
CA LYS A 281 8.10 -24.41 -0.52
C LYS A 281 8.52 -25.84 -0.22
N ALA A 282 7.81 -26.47 0.72
CA ALA A 282 8.07 -27.85 1.14
C ALA A 282 7.81 -28.83 -0.02
N LYS A 283 6.71 -28.65 -0.77
CA LYS A 283 6.37 -29.47 -1.94
C LYS A 283 7.47 -29.41 -3.02
N LYS A 284 8.02 -28.23 -3.29
CA LYS A 284 9.12 -28.02 -4.24
C LYS A 284 10.50 -28.41 -3.70
N ARG A 285 10.64 -28.61 -2.39
CA ARG A 285 11.92 -28.78 -1.68
C ARG A 285 12.87 -27.60 -1.94
N SER A 286 12.30 -26.41 -2.13
CA SER A 286 13.05 -25.21 -2.45
C SER A 286 13.69 -24.61 -1.20
N LYS A 287 14.87 -24.03 -1.36
CA LYS A 287 15.51 -23.24 -0.30
C LYS A 287 15.02 -21.80 -0.29
N LYS A 288 14.47 -21.31 -1.41
CA LYS A 288 13.89 -19.97 -1.51
C LYS A 288 12.66 -19.88 -0.61
N THR A 289 12.46 -18.73 0.02
CA THR A 289 11.24 -18.40 0.74
C THR A 289 10.45 -17.42 -0.11
N MET A 290 9.19 -17.75 -0.40
CA MET A 290 8.27 -16.84 -1.09
C MET A 290 7.83 -15.74 -0.12
N HIS A 291 7.97 -14.48 -0.53
CA HIS A 291 7.53 -13.32 0.23
C HIS A 291 6.18 -12.80 -0.29
N LEU A 292 5.58 -11.89 0.47
CA LEU A 292 4.26 -11.34 0.16
C LEU A 292 4.40 -9.90 -0.33
N SER A 293 3.59 -9.59 -1.35
CA SER A 293 3.36 -8.25 -1.89
C SER A 293 1.90 -7.88 -1.66
N PHE A 294 1.59 -7.14 -0.61
CA PHE A 294 0.21 -6.69 -0.34
C PHE A 294 -0.12 -5.47 -1.21
N ASP A 295 -0.14 -5.65 -2.52
CA ASP A 295 -0.08 -4.56 -3.51
C ASP A 295 -1.44 -3.95 -3.89
N GLU A 296 -2.50 -4.33 -3.18
CA GLU A 296 -3.72 -3.53 -3.05
C GLU A 296 -4.28 -3.60 -1.63
N TRP A 297 -4.28 -2.47 -0.92
CA TRP A 297 -4.98 -2.37 0.35
C TRP A 297 -5.51 -0.96 0.60
N ASN A 298 -6.73 -0.85 1.11
CA ASN A 298 -7.26 0.39 1.69
C ASN A 298 -8.64 0.19 2.36
N VAL A 299 -9.19 1.29 2.87
CA VAL A 299 -10.63 1.46 3.01
C VAL A 299 -11.25 1.82 1.66
N TRP A 300 -12.36 1.19 1.30
CA TRP A 300 -13.11 1.51 0.09
C TRP A 300 -14.59 1.12 0.19
N TYR A 301 -15.47 2.13 0.27
CA TYR A 301 -16.92 1.92 0.21
C TYR A 301 -17.79 3.16 -0.03
N HIS A 302 -17.29 4.37 0.20
CA HIS A 302 -18.12 5.59 0.26
C HIS A 302 -18.65 6.00 -1.12
N SER A 303 -17.85 5.83 -2.18
CA SER A 303 -18.15 6.29 -3.54
C SER A 303 -19.09 5.35 -4.31
N ASN A 304 -19.34 4.13 -3.83
CA ASN A 304 -20.00 3.06 -4.59
C ASN A 304 -21.32 3.50 -5.27
N GLN A 305 -22.13 4.32 -4.61
CA GLN A 305 -23.39 4.83 -5.18
C GLN A 305 -23.16 5.90 -6.24
N ALA A 306 -22.19 6.79 -6.03
CA ALA A 306 -21.83 7.84 -6.99
C ALA A 306 -21.23 7.22 -8.27
N ASP A 307 -20.37 6.21 -8.11
CA ASP A 307 -19.73 5.50 -9.22
C ASP A 307 -20.76 4.83 -10.15
N ALA A 308 -21.84 4.28 -9.59
CA ALA A 308 -22.90 3.64 -10.36
C ALA A 308 -23.67 4.60 -11.29
N GLN A 309 -23.56 5.91 -11.09
CA GLN A 309 -24.21 6.94 -11.91
C GLN A 309 -23.30 7.50 -13.01
N ILE A 310 -22.03 7.10 -13.06
CA ILE A 310 -21.06 7.62 -14.02
C ILE A 310 -21.37 7.09 -15.42
N ALA A 311 -21.57 8.00 -16.37
CA ALA A 311 -21.75 7.64 -17.77
C ALA A 311 -20.45 7.06 -18.35
N PRO A 312 -20.54 5.95 -19.11
CA PRO A 312 -19.37 5.30 -19.67
C PRO A 312 -18.75 6.15 -20.80
N TRP A 313 -17.49 5.85 -21.09
CA TRP A 313 -16.69 6.35 -22.21
C TRP A 313 -16.35 7.85 -22.13
N SER A 314 -16.37 8.39 -20.91
CA SER A 314 -15.76 9.69 -20.60
C SER A 314 -14.25 9.54 -20.40
N ILE A 315 -13.52 10.65 -20.53
CA ILE A 315 -12.10 10.73 -20.18
C ILE A 315 -12.02 11.20 -18.73
N ALA A 316 -11.31 10.44 -17.89
CA ALA A 316 -11.02 10.78 -16.50
C ALA A 316 -12.26 11.20 -15.65
N PRO A 317 -13.33 10.38 -15.61
CA PRO A 317 -14.45 10.64 -14.71
C PRO A 317 -14.04 10.56 -13.23
N PRO A 318 -14.84 11.14 -12.31
CA PRO A 318 -14.59 11.10 -10.87
C PRO A 318 -14.91 9.72 -10.25
N GLN A 319 -14.17 8.69 -10.64
CA GLN A 319 -14.38 7.31 -10.17
C GLN A 319 -13.62 7.04 -8.88
N LEU A 320 -14.26 6.31 -7.95
CA LEU A 320 -13.67 5.82 -6.71
C LEU A 320 -13.17 6.94 -5.78
N GLU A 321 -13.80 8.12 -5.82
CA GLU A 321 -13.38 9.28 -5.01
C GLU A 321 -13.98 9.24 -3.59
N ASP A 322 -13.59 8.23 -2.81
CA ASP A 322 -13.94 8.11 -1.38
C ASP A 322 -13.45 9.34 -0.60
N ILE A 323 -14.34 9.93 0.20
CA ILE A 323 -13.99 10.97 1.17
C ILE A 323 -13.89 10.31 2.54
N TYR A 324 -12.66 10.10 3.01
CA TYR A 324 -12.39 9.36 4.22
C TYR A 324 -12.72 10.14 5.47
N ASN A 325 -13.31 9.44 6.44
CA ASN A 325 -13.61 9.97 7.75
C ASN A 325 -12.54 9.58 8.80
N PHE A 326 -12.75 9.96 10.06
CA PHE A 326 -11.77 9.71 11.11
C PHE A 326 -11.65 8.22 11.48
N GLU A 327 -12.74 7.46 11.57
CA GLU A 327 -12.65 6.02 11.84
C GLU A 327 -11.92 5.23 10.73
N ASP A 328 -11.99 5.69 9.48
CA ASP A 328 -11.22 5.13 8.37
C ASP A 328 -9.71 5.28 8.62
N ALA A 329 -9.26 6.43 9.14
CA ALA A 329 -7.86 6.65 9.50
C ALA A 329 -7.40 5.73 10.65
N LEU A 330 -8.28 5.40 11.61
CA LEU A 330 -7.96 4.45 12.68
C LEU A 330 -7.80 3.02 12.16
N LEU A 331 -8.66 2.59 11.23
CA LEU A 331 -8.50 1.28 10.59
C LEU A 331 -7.24 1.23 9.73
N VAL A 332 -6.96 2.26 8.93
CA VAL A 332 -5.71 2.36 8.14
C VAL A 332 -4.48 2.29 9.07
N GLY A 333 -4.51 2.98 10.21
CA GLY A 333 -3.46 2.86 11.23
C GLY A 333 -3.27 1.42 11.72
N SER A 334 -4.36 0.71 11.97
CA SER A 334 -4.34 -0.70 12.39
C SER A 334 -3.83 -1.64 11.29
N MET A 335 -4.18 -1.40 10.03
CA MET A 335 -3.65 -2.15 8.88
C MET A 335 -2.14 -1.98 8.73
N LEU A 336 -1.64 -0.74 8.89
CA LEU A 336 -0.20 -0.44 8.88
C LEU A 336 0.55 -1.12 10.04
N ILE A 337 -0.04 -1.16 11.23
CA ILE A 337 0.46 -1.92 12.38
C ILE A 337 0.54 -3.42 12.05
N THR A 338 -0.47 -3.98 11.37
CA THR A 338 -0.45 -5.38 10.92
C THR A 338 0.72 -5.65 9.98
N PHE A 339 1.05 -4.77 9.03
CA PHE A 339 2.24 -4.96 8.19
C PHE A 339 3.54 -4.99 8.99
N LEU A 340 3.69 -4.12 9.99
CA LEU A 340 4.86 -4.14 10.86
C LEU A 340 4.99 -5.47 11.62
N ARG A 341 3.87 -6.04 12.09
CA ARG A 341 3.84 -7.35 12.76
C ARG A 341 4.17 -8.53 11.85
N HIS A 342 4.05 -8.36 10.54
CA HIS A 342 4.37 -9.36 9.51
C HIS A 342 5.56 -8.94 8.63
N ALA A 343 6.41 -8.04 9.12
CA ALA A 343 7.56 -7.52 8.37
C ALA A 343 8.56 -8.62 7.95
N ASP A 344 8.51 -9.80 8.56
CA ASP A 344 9.31 -10.97 8.18
C ASP A 344 8.90 -11.56 6.83
N ARG A 345 7.61 -11.47 6.46
CA ARG A 345 7.07 -12.08 5.23
C ARG A 345 6.47 -11.09 4.25
N VAL A 346 5.82 -10.03 4.72
CA VAL A 346 5.33 -8.93 3.89
C VAL A 346 6.49 -7.98 3.63
N LYS A 347 6.93 -7.92 2.37
CA LYS A 347 8.09 -7.10 1.97
C LYS A 347 7.71 -5.94 1.08
N MET A 348 6.52 -5.98 0.49
CA MET A 348 5.95 -4.89 -0.29
C MET A 348 4.48 -4.77 0.07
N ALA A 349 3.98 -3.54 0.09
CA ALA A 349 2.56 -3.26 0.20
C ALA A 349 2.26 -1.94 -0.48
N CYS A 350 1.15 -1.86 -1.20
CA CYS A 350 0.78 -0.68 -1.98
C CYS A 350 -0.61 -0.20 -1.56
N MET A 351 -0.67 0.95 -0.88
CA MET A 351 -1.95 1.58 -0.58
C MET A 351 -2.63 1.95 -1.89
N ALA A 352 -3.82 1.41 -2.10
CA ALA A 352 -4.61 1.58 -3.32
C ALA A 352 -5.64 2.69 -3.09
N GLN A 353 -5.51 3.88 -3.68
CA GLN A 353 -4.42 4.37 -4.54
C GLN A 353 -3.82 5.67 -3.98
N LEU A 354 -2.92 6.31 -4.73
CA LEU A 354 -2.11 7.41 -4.21
C LEU A 354 -2.78 8.79 -4.34
N VAL A 355 -3.56 9.03 -5.40
CA VAL A 355 -4.18 10.34 -5.71
C VAL A 355 -5.59 10.16 -6.27
N ASN A 356 -6.57 10.92 -5.74
CA ASN A 356 -8.00 10.94 -6.05
C ASN A 356 -8.78 9.62 -5.84
N VAL A 357 -8.32 8.56 -6.50
CA VAL A 357 -8.94 7.23 -6.48
C VAL A 357 -8.61 6.56 -5.16
N ILE A 358 -9.59 6.42 -4.27
CA ILE A 358 -9.46 5.81 -2.93
C ILE A 358 -8.15 6.21 -2.26
N ALA A 359 -7.91 7.52 -2.16
CA ALA A 359 -6.57 8.07 -2.00
C ALA A 359 -6.35 8.90 -0.72
N PRO A 360 -5.12 8.96 -0.18
CA PRO A 360 -4.75 9.89 0.89
C PRO A 360 -4.66 11.34 0.40
N ILE A 361 -4.50 11.56 -0.90
CA ILE A 361 -4.32 12.87 -1.53
C ILE A 361 -5.46 13.08 -2.51
N MET A 362 -6.13 14.21 -2.41
CA MET A 362 -7.20 14.61 -3.33
C MET A 362 -6.82 15.87 -4.07
N THR A 363 -7.38 16.04 -5.27
CA THR A 363 -7.22 17.24 -6.10
C THR A 363 -8.56 17.72 -6.68
N GLU A 364 -8.63 19.04 -6.88
CA GLU A 364 -9.63 19.70 -7.73
C GLU A 364 -8.96 20.06 -9.06
N ASN A 365 -9.64 19.85 -10.19
CA ASN A 365 -9.17 20.31 -11.51
C ASN A 365 -9.03 21.83 -11.50
N GLY A 366 -7.86 22.33 -11.89
CA GLY A 366 -7.49 23.75 -11.82
C GLY A 366 -7.38 24.32 -10.40
N GLY A 367 -7.48 23.47 -9.39
CA GLY A 367 -7.69 23.85 -7.99
C GLY A 367 -6.69 23.23 -7.03
N ARG A 368 -7.12 23.02 -5.78
CA ARG A 368 -6.20 22.68 -4.69
C ARG A 368 -5.86 21.19 -4.69
N ALA A 369 -4.81 20.85 -3.95
CA ALA A 369 -4.55 19.50 -3.47
C ALA A 369 -4.60 19.50 -1.94
N TRP A 370 -5.20 18.49 -1.32
CA TRP A 370 -5.35 18.39 0.13
C TRP A 370 -5.18 16.96 0.65
N LYS A 371 -4.98 16.85 1.97
CA LYS A 371 -4.75 15.60 2.70
C LYS A 371 -6.07 15.05 3.23
N GLN A 372 -6.38 13.80 2.90
CA GLN A 372 -7.47 13.05 3.54
C GLN A 372 -7.06 12.60 4.96
N THR A 373 -8.02 12.15 5.76
CA THR A 373 -7.78 11.66 7.13
C THR A 373 -6.73 10.54 7.16
N ILE A 374 -6.79 9.62 6.20
CA ILE A 374 -5.88 8.46 6.08
C ILE A 374 -4.43 8.83 5.71
N PHE A 375 -4.18 10.07 5.24
CA PHE A 375 -2.84 10.56 4.93
C PHE A 375 -1.92 10.50 6.16
N HIS A 376 -2.44 10.88 7.32
CA HIS A 376 -1.66 11.06 8.54
C HIS A 376 -1.10 9.76 9.13
N PRO A 377 -1.91 8.70 9.39
CA PRO A 377 -1.36 7.44 9.88
C PRO A 377 -0.36 6.83 8.89
N TYR A 378 -0.64 6.87 7.59
CA TYR A 378 0.30 6.40 6.56
C TYR A 378 1.63 7.16 6.62
N MET A 379 1.58 8.50 6.63
CA MET A 379 2.77 9.34 6.73
C MET A 379 3.60 8.99 7.97
N HIS A 380 2.95 8.85 9.13
CA HIS A 380 3.62 8.56 10.37
C HIS A 380 4.36 7.21 10.33
N VAL A 381 3.70 6.15 9.86
CA VAL A 381 4.34 4.83 9.80
C VAL A 381 5.43 4.81 8.73
N SER A 382 5.23 5.43 7.57
CA SER A 382 6.27 5.49 6.53
C SER A 382 7.53 6.22 6.99
N LYS A 383 7.39 7.31 7.77
CA LYS A 383 8.53 8.08 8.29
C LYS A 383 9.22 7.42 9.48
N TYR A 384 8.44 6.91 10.44
CA TYR A 384 8.96 6.50 11.75
C TYR A 384 8.99 4.98 11.96
N GLY A 385 8.48 4.20 10.99
CA GLY A 385 8.48 2.73 11.01
C GLY A 385 9.66 2.10 10.27
N ARG A 386 10.73 2.86 10.01
CA ARG A 386 11.95 2.37 9.34
C ARG A 386 12.92 1.79 10.38
N GLY A 387 13.40 0.57 10.16
CA GLY A 387 14.31 -0.14 11.06
C GLY A 387 13.85 -1.57 11.30
N THR A 388 14.16 -2.11 12.48
CA THR A 388 13.74 -3.46 12.85
C THR A 388 12.39 -3.44 13.56
N SER A 389 11.42 -4.18 13.03
CA SER A 389 10.16 -4.44 13.74
C SER A 389 10.41 -5.42 14.89
N LEU A 390 9.95 -5.06 16.08
CA LEU A 390 10.10 -5.85 17.30
C LEU A 390 8.81 -6.63 17.60
N LEU A 391 8.95 -7.72 18.35
CA LEU A 391 7.84 -8.49 18.88
C LEU A 391 7.53 -8.00 20.31
N PRO A 392 6.55 -7.09 20.48
CA PRO A 392 6.09 -6.73 21.81
C PRO A 392 5.29 -7.88 22.44
N ILE A 393 5.43 -8.06 23.76
CA ILE A 393 4.51 -8.89 24.54
C ILE A 393 3.41 -7.97 25.07
N VAL A 394 2.19 -8.14 24.58
CA VAL A 394 1.05 -7.25 24.85
C VAL A 394 -0.01 -7.98 25.68
N ASP A 395 -0.47 -7.32 26.73
CA ASP A 395 -1.67 -7.68 27.49
C ASP A 395 -2.62 -6.49 27.46
N SER A 396 -3.80 -6.67 26.87
CA SER A 396 -4.80 -5.61 26.71
C SER A 396 -6.14 -6.13 27.16
N SER A 397 -6.93 -5.26 27.79
CA SER A 397 -8.37 -5.49 27.93
C SER A 397 -8.97 -5.75 26.53
N VAL A 398 -9.97 -6.63 26.46
CA VAL A 398 -10.61 -7.07 25.21
C VAL A 398 -12.10 -6.72 25.17
N TYR A 399 -12.68 -6.77 23.97
CA TYR A 399 -14.12 -6.68 23.73
C TYR A 399 -14.56 -7.68 22.65
N ASP A 400 -15.84 -8.02 22.65
CA ASP A 400 -16.44 -8.75 21.55
C ASP A 400 -17.11 -7.77 20.58
N ALA A 401 -16.97 -8.05 19.29
CA ALA A 401 -17.64 -7.38 18.19
C ALA A 401 -18.58 -8.35 17.47
N GLN A 402 -19.29 -7.87 16.44
CA GLN A 402 -20.22 -8.70 15.69
C GLN A 402 -19.57 -9.93 15.06
N ASP A 403 -18.40 -9.76 14.41
CA ASP A 403 -17.72 -10.83 13.67
C ASP A 403 -16.46 -11.36 14.38
N PHE A 404 -16.07 -10.76 15.50
CA PHE A 404 -14.80 -11.03 16.18
C PHE A 404 -15.00 -11.14 17.69
N THR A 405 -14.34 -12.11 18.33
CA THR A 405 -14.31 -12.24 19.78
C THR A 405 -12.92 -11.91 20.32
N ASP A 406 -12.85 -11.51 21.59
CA ASP A 406 -11.59 -11.20 22.29
C ASP A 406 -10.71 -10.16 21.55
N VAL A 407 -11.34 -9.16 20.94
CA VAL A 407 -10.65 -8.08 20.22
C VAL A 407 -9.89 -7.21 21.22
N PRO A 408 -8.55 -7.09 21.13
CA PRO A 408 -7.81 -6.21 22.04
C PRO A 408 -8.11 -4.74 21.74
N TYR A 409 -8.38 -3.96 22.79
CA TYR A 409 -8.53 -2.51 22.65
C TYR A 409 -7.25 -1.84 22.16
N LEU A 410 -6.07 -2.33 22.57
CA LEU A 410 -4.79 -1.90 22.02
C LEU A 410 -4.46 -2.68 20.75
N ASP A 411 -4.33 -2.01 19.61
CA ASP A 411 -3.55 -2.51 18.47
C ASP A 411 -2.21 -1.78 18.45
N SER A 412 -1.09 -2.50 18.37
CA SER A 412 0.23 -1.86 18.44
C SER A 412 1.32 -2.60 17.68
N ALA A 413 2.33 -1.84 17.26
CA ALA A 413 3.60 -2.34 16.75
C ALA A 413 4.74 -1.42 17.20
N VAL A 414 5.94 -1.97 17.27
CA VAL A 414 7.12 -1.23 17.75
C VAL A 414 8.25 -1.41 16.75
N VAL A 415 8.86 -0.30 16.35
CA VAL A 415 10.02 -0.28 15.44
C VAL A 415 11.19 0.37 16.13
N TYR A 416 12.34 -0.30 16.03
CA TYR A 416 13.62 0.20 16.51
C TYR A 416 14.55 0.52 15.34
N ASN A 417 14.95 1.78 15.23
CA ASN A 417 15.98 2.24 14.31
C ASN A 417 17.32 2.34 15.06
N GLU A 418 18.19 1.35 14.87
CA GLU A 418 19.49 1.28 15.53
C GLU A 418 20.47 2.35 15.05
N ALA A 419 20.39 2.76 13.77
CA ALA A 419 21.29 3.77 13.21
C ALA A 419 21.03 5.17 13.81
N GLU A 420 19.77 5.49 14.06
CA GLU A 420 19.35 6.78 14.64
C GLU A 420 19.13 6.72 16.16
N GLU A 421 19.27 5.52 16.78
CA GLU A 421 18.95 5.26 18.18
C GLU A 421 17.54 5.76 18.57
N GLU A 422 16.56 5.44 17.70
CA GLU A 422 15.15 5.80 17.86
C GLU A 422 14.25 4.58 18.04
N LEU A 423 13.34 4.66 19.01
CA LEU A 423 12.28 3.67 19.24
C LEU A 423 10.92 4.34 18.99
N THR A 424 10.12 3.77 18.10
CA THR A 424 8.78 4.27 17.81
C THR A 424 7.74 3.21 18.17
N ILE A 425 6.79 3.59 19.03
CA ILE A 425 5.61 2.80 19.37
C ILE A 425 4.42 3.40 18.60
N PHE A 426 3.82 2.59 17.73
CA PHE A 426 2.56 2.88 17.07
C PHE A 426 1.44 2.20 17.83
N ALA A 427 0.36 2.93 18.13
CA ALA A 427 -0.76 2.38 18.88
C ALA A 427 -2.10 2.96 18.44
N VAL A 428 -3.10 2.08 18.29
CA VAL A 428 -4.52 2.44 18.18
C VAL A 428 -5.23 2.04 19.46
N ASN A 429 -5.99 2.97 20.05
CA ASN A 429 -6.99 2.62 21.05
C ASN A 429 -8.34 2.44 20.35
N ARG A 430 -8.84 1.21 20.25
CA ARG A 430 -10.14 0.89 19.66
C ARG A 430 -11.33 1.21 20.57
N HIS A 431 -11.11 1.53 21.85
CA HIS A 431 -12.19 1.79 22.78
C HIS A 431 -12.91 3.08 22.41
N LEU A 432 -14.21 3.02 22.16
CA LEU A 432 -14.98 4.15 21.60
C LEU A 432 -15.48 5.16 22.66
N GLN A 433 -15.27 4.89 23.95
CA GLN A 433 -15.86 5.64 25.05
C GLN A 433 -14.84 6.06 26.10
N GLU A 434 -13.86 5.20 26.40
CA GLU A 434 -12.89 5.42 27.47
C GLU A 434 -11.46 5.49 26.93
N ALA A 435 -10.64 6.28 27.63
CA ALA A 435 -9.20 6.32 27.38
C ALA A 435 -8.54 5.05 27.94
N LEU A 436 -7.51 4.56 27.25
CA LEU A 436 -6.76 3.37 27.60
C LEU A 436 -5.46 3.76 28.32
N GLU A 437 -5.26 3.26 29.53
CA GLU A 437 -4.02 3.44 30.27
C GLU A 437 -2.96 2.44 29.77
N LEU A 438 -1.97 2.92 29.03
CA LEU A 438 -0.85 2.13 28.51
C LEU A 438 0.34 2.22 29.44
N THR A 439 0.88 1.07 29.84
CA THR A 439 2.23 0.97 30.41
C THR A 439 3.12 0.12 29.51
N CYS A 440 4.32 0.59 29.20
CA CYS A 440 5.25 -0.11 28.34
C CYS A 440 6.63 -0.21 28.99
N ASP A 441 7.06 -1.44 29.24
CA ASP A 441 8.40 -1.75 29.73
C ASP A 441 9.39 -1.76 28.57
N ILE A 442 10.33 -0.82 28.62
CA ILE A 442 11.41 -0.63 27.66
C ILE A 442 12.78 -0.73 28.34
N ARG A 443 12.92 -1.49 29.44
CA ARG A 443 14.17 -1.58 30.21
C ARG A 443 15.40 -1.97 29.38
N GLY A 444 15.22 -2.64 28.24
CA GLY A 444 16.29 -2.94 27.26
C GLY A 444 16.87 -1.72 26.51
N PHE A 445 16.21 -0.55 26.62
CA PHE A 445 16.53 0.72 25.96
C PHE A 445 17.04 1.76 26.98
N GLU A 446 18.15 1.46 27.64
CA GLU A 446 18.78 2.37 28.61
C GLU A 446 19.14 3.73 27.98
N GLY A 447 18.84 4.82 28.69
CA GLY A 447 19.15 6.18 28.25
C GLY A 447 18.16 6.78 27.24
N TYR A 448 17.12 6.04 26.84
CA TYR A 448 16.07 6.54 25.97
C TYR A 448 15.13 7.49 26.71
N ARG A 449 14.69 8.54 26.02
CA ARG A 449 13.73 9.54 26.52
C ARG A 449 12.69 9.81 25.46
N LEU A 450 11.49 10.17 25.92
CA LEU A 450 10.43 10.64 25.04
C LEU A 450 10.91 11.87 24.26
N THR A 451 10.77 11.82 22.94
CA THR A 451 10.97 12.97 22.05
C THR A 451 9.64 13.57 21.63
N GLN A 452 8.63 12.74 21.39
CA GLN A 452 7.33 13.19 20.89
C GLN A 452 6.22 12.17 21.18
N HIS A 453 5.01 12.65 21.45
CA HIS A 453 3.78 11.85 21.41
C HIS A 453 2.79 12.53 20.45
N LEU A 454 2.68 12.01 19.24
CA LEU A 454 1.70 12.46 18.25
C LEU A 454 0.38 11.72 18.46
N VAL A 455 -0.71 12.45 18.41
CA VAL A 455 -2.07 11.92 18.55
C VAL A 455 -2.92 12.42 17.38
N LEU A 456 -3.68 11.51 16.79
CA LEU A 456 -4.76 11.82 15.86
C LEU A 456 -6.07 11.37 16.53
N GLU A 457 -6.90 12.34 16.89
CA GLU A 457 -8.17 12.15 17.58
C GLU A 457 -9.21 13.16 17.10
N HIS A 458 -10.47 12.77 17.16
CA HIS A 458 -11.60 13.67 16.89
C HIS A 458 -12.85 13.14 17.61
N GLU A 459 -13.70 14.02 18.15
CA GLU A 459 -14.92 13.61 18.89
C GLU A 459 -15.96 12.97 17.98
N ASP A 460 -16.01 13.37 16.72
CA ASP A 460 -16.86 12.77 15.69
C ASP A 460 -16.04 11.82 14.80
N LEU A 461 -16.36 10.52 14.87
CA LEU A 461 -15.76 9.45 14.06
C LEU A 461 -16.03 9.63 12.56
N LYS A 462 -17.10 10.35 12.20
CA LYS A 462 -17.50 10.59 10.81
C LYS A 462 -16.94 11.91 10.26
N ALA A 463 -16.11 12.62 11.02
CA ALA A 463 -15.47 13.84 10.56
C ALA A 463 -14.51 13.58 9.39
N VAL A 464 -14.55 14.45 8.38
CA VAL A 464 -13.76 14.36 7.15
C VAL A 464 -12.87 15.60 6.96
N ASN A 465 -11.85 15.47 6.12
CA ASN A 465 -11.11 16.61 5.58
C ASN A 465 -11.66 16.99 4.19
N THR A 466 -11.63 18.28 3.86
CA THR A 466 -12.02 18.81 2.55
C THR A 466 -10.96 19.77 2.01
N ALA A 467 -11.11 20.20 0.76
CA ALA A 467 -10.22 21.18 0.15
C ALA A 467 -10.20 22.55 0.89
N ASP A 468 -11.28 22.88 1.62
CA ASP A 468 -11.40 24.13 2.38
C ASP A 468 -10.87 24.00 3.81
N ARG A 469 -10.85 22.80 4.39
CA ARG A 469 -10.55 22.59 5.81
C ARG A 469 -10.03 21.19 6.10
N GLU A 470 -8.85 21.12 6.71
CA GLU A 470 -8.38 19.93 7.40
C GLU A 470 -8.94 19.92 8.83
N ASN A 471 -10.01 19.15 9.06
CA ASN A 471 -10.69 19.07 10.35
C ASN A 471 -10.11 17.99 11.29
N VAL A 472 -9.49 16.97 10.70
CA VAL A 472 -8.88 15.84 11.38
C VAL A 472 -7.39 15.88 11.06
N THR A 473 -6.61 16.42 12.00
CA THR A 473 -5.16 16.60 11.87
C THR A 473 -4.47 16.19 13.16
N PRO A 474 -3.25 15.62 13.10
CA PRO A 474 -2.54 15.21 14.30
C PRO A 474 -2.04 16.42 15.10
N HIS A 475 -1.92 16.25 16.43
CA HIS A 475 -1.25 17.20 17.32
C HIS A 475 -0.18 16.49 18.16
N ALA A 476 0.78 17.24 18.69
CA ALA A 476 1.87 16.71 19.52
C ALA A 476 1.57 16.82 21.04
N GLY A 477 0.29 16.83 21.40
CA GLY A 477 -0.18 17.09 22.77
C GLY A 477 -0.37 15.83 23.62
N GLY A 478 0.09 14.66 23.17
CA GLY A 478 -0.05 13.43 23.93
C GLY A 478 0.78 13.43 25.21
N ASP A 479 0.34 12.70 26.23
CA ASP A 479 0.83 12.80 27.60
C ASP A 479 1.84 11.71 28.00
N ALA A 480 2.51 11.10 27.01
CA ALA A 480 3.41 10.01 27.29
C ALA A 480 4.55 10.49 28.21
N VAL A 481 5.02 9.64 29.10
CA VAL A 481 6.15 9.91 29.99
C VAL A 481 7.05 8.68 30.00
N CYS A 482 8.36 8.88 29.88
CA CYS A 482 9.37 7.83 30.00
C CYS A 482 10.20 8.04 31.27
N ARG A 483 10.14 7.11 32.22
CA ARG A 483 10.91 7.12 33.48
C ARG A 483 11.35 5.71 33.84
N ASP A 484 12.61 5.55 34.24
CA ASP A 484 13.15 4.30 34.79
C ASP A 484 12.89 3.06 33.91
N GLY A 485 13.00 3.22 32.58
CA GLY A 485 12.75 2.13 31.62
C GLY A 485 11.27 1.80 31.42
N MET A 486 10.36 2.65 31.89
CA MET A 486 8.92 2.51 31.70
C MET A 486 8.35 3.73 30.95
N VAL A 487 7.58 3.47 29.90
CA VAL A 487 6.71 4.45 29.25
C VAL A 487 5.31 4.30 29.84
N SER A 488 4.67 5.42 30.18
CA SER A 488 3.25 5.45 30.55
C SER A 488 2.55 6.51 29.72
N ALA A 489 1.39 6.20 29.16
CA ALA A 489 0.62 7.11 28.33
C ALA A 489 -0.88 6.83 28.48
N ARG A 490 -1.70 7.88 28.43
CA ARG A 490 -3.16 7.75 28.41
C ARG A 490 -3.64 7.97 26.98
N LEU A 491 -3.93 6.88 26.29
CA LEU A 491 -4.38 6.93 24.90
C LEU A 491 -5.87 7.29 24.90
N ALA A 492 -6.25 8.42 24.31
CA ALA A 492 -7.65 8.83 24.26
C ALA A 492 -8.54 7.78 23.58
N LYS A 493 -9.85 7.81 23.83
CA LYS A 493 -10.82 6.94 23.16
C LYS A 493 -10.68 7.10 21.63
N ALA A 494 -10.81 6.01 20.88
CA ALA A 494 -10.77 6.00 19.41
C ALA A 494 -9.64 6.87 18.85
N SER A 495 -8.39 6.55 19.17
CA SER A 495 -7.24 7.41 18.82
C SER A 495 -6.12 6.62 18.14
N TRP A 496 -5.39 7.31 17.26
CA TRP A 496 -4.12 6.86 16.70
C TRP A 496 -2.97 7.60 17.37
N ASN A 497 -1.93 6.87 17.77
CA ASN A 497 -0.85 7.37 18.61
C ASN A 497 0.51 6.97 18.05
N VAL A 498 1.47 7.90 18.09
CA VAL A 498 2.88 7.66 17.74
C VAL A 498 3.74 8.19 18.88
N ILE A 499 4.28 7.29 19.67
CA ILE A 499 5.16 7.62 20.80
C ILE A 499 6.59 7.37 20.35
N ARG A 500 7.38 8.44 20.25
CA ARG A 500 8.77 8.39 19.80
C ARG A 500 9.72 8.62 20.96
N LEU A 501 10.76 7.81 21.01
CA LEU A 501 11.85 7.92 21.96
C LEU A 501 13.17 7.93 21.22
N SER A 502 14.16 8.63 21.78
CA SER A 502 15.54 8.55 21.30
C SER A 502 16.51 8.46 22.46
N LYS A 503 17.68 7.88 22.20
CA LYS A 503 18.79 7.88 23.16
C LYS A 503 19.42 9.25 23.24
N ARG A 504 19.66 9.73 24.45
CA ARG A 504 20.46 10.95 24.65
C ARG A 504 21.90 10.67 24.18
N ALA A 505 22.50 11.59 23.43
CA ALA A 505 23.95 11.61 23.32
C ALA A 505 24.52 11.74 24.75
N THR A 506 25.45 10.85 25.11
CA THR A 506 26.21 10.98 26.35
C THR A 506 27.02 12.28 26.27
N GLU A 507 26.70 13.24 27.14
CA GLU A 507 27.53 14.45 27.37
C GLU A 507 28.91 14.09 27.93
#